data_AF-A0A661LFH1-F1
#
_entry.id   AF-A0A661LFH1-F1
#
_cell.length_a   1.000
_cell.length_b   1.000
_cell.length_c   1.000
_cell.angle_alpha   90.00
_cell.angle_beta   90.00
_cell.angle_gamma   90.00
#
_symmetry.space_group_name_H-M   'P 1'
#
loop_
_entity.id
_entity.type
_entity.pdbx_description
1 polymer ?
#
loop_
_entity_poly.entity_id
_entity_poly.type
_entity_poly.pdbx_seq_one_letter_code
_entity_poly.pdbx_strand_id
1 'polypeptide(L)'
;MPSCAGPGIRPPRLTLSLMWAGRGGSVKRCWREEQGQTIIEFILTLPLLLLVVYIIAIAGWHWWTQVTVSTAVHDGVVRAARTPPGGYPLVEGRHEAVGILEAALGRSAEPYCENLRLHLVPQRRGVYGELEYSHTAFLLGRMTEKASSFQRAEQFYGGGPIGGTWEGEHMPWE
;
A
#
# COMPACT_ATOMS: atom_id res chain seq x y z
N MET A 1 104.22 -5.67 -13.87
CA MET A 1 104.05 -5.65 -12.40
C MET A 1 102.58 -5.38 -12.10
N PRO A 2 101.99 -5.93 -11.03
CA PRO A 2 101.34 -7.25 -10.88
C PRO A 2 99.80 -7.17 -11.05
N SER A 3 99.09 -8.26 -11.39
CA SER A 3 98.29 -9.12 -10.48
C SER A 3 97.05 -8.40 -9.89
N CYS A 4 95.84 -8.95 -9.87
CA CYS A 4 95.49 -10.32 -9.51
C CYS A 4 94.19 -10.77 -10.19
N ALA A 5 94.21 -12.04 -10.60
CA ALA A 5 93.03 -12.87 -10.77
C ALA A 5 92.32 -13.10 -9.42
N GLY A 6 91.00 -13.31 -9.48
CA GLY A 6 90.21 -13.93 -8.42
C GLY A 6 88.98 -14.62 -9.04
N PRO A 7 88.69 -15.91 -8.76
CA PRO A 7 88.09 -16.81 -9.76
C PRO A 7 86.76 -17.47 -9.33
N GLY A 8 86.09 -18.09 -10.31
CA GLY A 8 85.06 -19.14 -10.13
C GLY A 8 83.63 -18.59 -10.14
N ILE A 9 82.64 -19.20 -10.79
CA ILE A 9 82.40 -20.62 -11.04
C ILE A 9 81.47 -20.77 -12.27
N ARG A 10 81.97 -21.52 -13.29
CA ARG A 10 81.36 -22.54 -14.19
C ARG A 10 79.90 -22.44 -14.76
N PRO A 11 79.64 -23.15 -15.89
CA PRO A 11 78.81 -22.73 -17.04
C PRO A 11 77.51 -23.59 -17.12
N PRO A 12 76.94 -24.02 -18.28
CA PRO A 12 76.84 -23.50 -19.65
C PRO A 12 75.38 -23.50 -20.18
N ARG A 13 75.22 -23.20 -21.48
CA ARG A 13 74.19 -23.72 -22.41
C ARG A 13 72.76 -23.14 -22.38
N LEU A 14 72.49 -22.43 -23.49
CA LEU A 14 71.38 -22.66 -24.43
C LEU A 14 70.00 -22.95 -23.82
N THR A 15 69.07 -22.02 -23.96
CA THR A 15 67.67 -22.38 -24.20
C THR A 15 67.00 -21.32 -25.07
N LEU A 16 66.63 -21.81 -26.26
CA LEU A 16 65.52 -21.40 -27.12
C LEU A 16 64.85 -20.05 -26.80
N SER A 17 65.02 -19.10 -27.72
CA SER A 17 63.94 -18.19 -28.10
C SER A 17 62.73 -19.02 -28.53
N LEU A 18 61.86 -19.34 -27.57
CA LEU A 18 60.54 -19.88 -27.86
C LEU A 18 59.63 -18.70 -28.20
N MET A 19 59.66 -18.42 -29.48
CA MET A 19 58.66 -17.76 -30.30
C MET A 19 57.25 -18.12 -29.82
N TRP A 20 56.68 -17.30 -28.94
CA TRP A 20 55.24 -17.34 -28.64
C TRP A 20 54.50 -16.53 -29.71
N ALA A 21 54.25 -17.21 -30.82
CA ALA A 21 53.22 -16.83 -31.75
C ALA A 21 51.84 -17.14 -31.12
N GLY A 22 50.98 -16.12 -31.07
CA GLY A 22 49.55 -16.27 -31.31
C GLY A 22 48.72 -17.05 -30.29
N ARG A 23 48.00 -16.32 -29.46
CA ARG A 23 46.64 -16.75 -29.07
C ARG A 23 45.69 -15.57 -28.87
N GLY A 24 45.52 -14.76 -29.92
CA GLY A 24 44.50 -13.70 -30.03
C GLY A 24 43.07 -14.22 -30.19
N GLY A 25 42.68 -15.27 -29.45
CA GLY A 25 41.39 -15.94 -29.58
C GLY A 25 40.55 -16.07 -28.30
N SER A 26 41.06 -15.66 -27.13
CA SER A 26 40.40 -15.96 -25.85
C SER A 26 39.51 -14.83 -25.31
N VAL A 27 39.68 -13.58 -25.76
CA VAL A 27 38.96 -12.43 -25.19
C VAL A 27 37.49 -12.40 -25.62
N LYS A 28 37.19 -12.73 -26.89
CA LYS A 28 35.82 -12.74 -27.42
C LYS A 28 34.93 -13.82 -26.79
N ARG A 29 35.51 -14.87 -26.21
CA ARG A 29 34.75 -15.97 -25.59
C ARG A 29 34.35 -15.62 -24.16
N CYS A 30 35.28 -15.09 -23.36
CA CYS A 30 35.02 -14.59 -22.01
C CYS A 30 34.01 -13.43 -22.02
N TRP A 31 34.16 -12.46 -22.94
CA TRP A 31 33.20 -11.36 -23.09
C TRP A 31 31.79 -11.83 -23.47
N ARG A 32 31.67 -12.89 -24.28
CA ARG A 32 30.37 -13.45 -24.69
C ARG A 32 29.73 -14.30 -23.58
N GLU A 33 30.54 -14.96 -22.76
CA GLU A 33 30.11 -15.70 -21.57
C GLU A 33 29.63 -14.74 -20.46
N GLU A 34 30.35 -13.64 -20.22
CA GLU A 34 29.95 -12.57 -19.29
C GLU A 34 28.67 -11.88 -19.74
N GLN A 35 28.54 -11.54 -21.03
CA GLN A 35 27.29 -10.96 -21.58
C GLN A 35 26.10 -11.91 -21.47
N GLY A 36 26.30 -13.22 -21.66
CA GLY A 36 25.25 -14.22 -21.50
C GLY A 36 24.74 -14.33 -20.07
N GLN A 37 25.66 -14.28 -19.10
CA GLN A 37 25.33 -14.27 -17.67
C GLN A 37 24.57 -13.00 -17.28
N THR A 38 25.00 -11.81 -17.75
CA THR A 38 24.30 -10.54 -17.47
C THR A 38 22.89 -10.55 -18.03
N ILE A 39 22.67 -11.09 -19.24
CA ILE A 39 21.33 -11.17 -19.84
C ILE A 39 20.42 -12.10 -19.03
N ILE A 40 20.93 -13.26 -18.58
CA ILE A 40 20.16 -14.20 -17.76
C ILE A 40 19.81 -13.58 -16.40
N GLU A 41 20.78 -12.92 -15.76
CA GLU A 41 20.56 -12.22 -14.48
C GLU A 41 19.51 -11.13 -14.64
N PHE A 42 19.55 -10.35 -15.73
CA PHE A 42 18.54 -9.33 -16.01
C PHE A 42 17.14 -9.93 -16.24
N ILE A 43 17.04 -11.01 -17.03
CA ILE A 43 15.77 -11.70 -17.31
C ILE A 43 15.14 -12.27 -16.03
N LEU A 44 15.94 -12.71 -15.06
CA LEU A 44 15.45 -13.24 -13.79
C LEU A 44 15.15 -12.14 -12.75
N THR A 45 15.97 -11.11 -12.69
CA THR A 45 15.85 -10.03 -11.70
C THR A 45 14.72 -9.06 -12.02
N LEU A 46 14.50 -8.73 -13.29
CA LEU A 46 13.41 -7.83 -13.69
C LEU A 46 12.01 -8.31 -13.24
N PRO A 47 11.56 -9.54 -13.53
CA PRO A 47 10.24 -10.00 -13.09
C PRO A 47 10.15 -10.10 -11.57
N LEU A 48 11.25 -10.47 -10.89
CA LEU A 48 11.28 -10.49 -9.43
C LEU A 48 11.13 -9.07 -8.84
N LEU A 49 11.82 -8.08 -9.41
CA LEU A 49 11.68 -6.69 -9.01
C LEU A 49 10.26 -6.19 -9.24
N LEU A 50 9.67 -6.46 -10.41
CA LEU A 50 8.28 -6.09 -10.71
C LEU A 50 7.29 -6.75 -9.75
N LEU A 51 7.51 -8.01 -9.39
CA LEU A 51 6.70 -8.72 -8.40
C LEU A 51 6.78 -8.06 -7.02
N VAL A 52 7.98 -7.69 -6.58
CA VAL A 52 8.16 -7.00 -5.29
C VAL A 52 7.49 -5.62 -5.30
N VAL A 53 7.68 -4.84 -6.37
CA VAL A 53 7.02 -3.53 -6.52
C VAL A 53 5.51 -3.68 -6.52
N TYR A 54 4.98 -4.68 -7.21
CA TYR A 54 3.55 -4.98 -7.24
C TYR A 54 2.99 -5.31 -5.84
N ILE A 55 3.68 -6.16 -5.07
CA ILE A 55 3.27 -6.50 -3.69
C ILE A 55 3.24 -5.25 -2.81
N ILE A 56 4.27 -4.40 -2.89
CA ILE A 56 4.34 -3.15 -2.13
C ILE A 56 3.21 -2.20 -2.54
N ALA A 57 2.94 -2.07 -3.84
CA ALA A 57 1.87 -1.21 -4.36
C ALA A 57 0.50 -1.65 -3.86
N ILE A 58 0.20 -2.96 -3.87
CA ILE A 58 -1.07 -3.47 -3.34
C ILE A 58 -1.18 -3.29 -1.83
N ALA A 59 -0.12 -3.61 -1.07
CA ALA A 59 -0.14 -3.43 0.37
C ALA A 59 -0.34 -1.95 0.74
N GLY A 60 0.32 -1.03 0.03
CA GLY A 60 0.15 0.40 0.19
C GLY A 60 -1.26 0.86 -0.16
N TRP A 61 -1.82 0.35 -1.26
CA TRP A 61 -3.19 0.64 -1.67
C TRP A 61 -4.21 0.17 -0.62
N HIS A 62 -4.10 -1.07 -0.14
CA HIS A 62 -4.98 -1.61 0.90
C HIS A 62 -4.89 -0.82 2.21
N TRP A 63 -3.67 -0.43 2.63
CA TRP A 63 -3.51 0.41 3.80
C TRP A 63 -4.18 1.78 3.62
N TRP A 64 -3.98 2.41 2.45
CA TRP A 64 -4.61 3.70 2.12
C TRP A 64 -6.14 3.63 2.12
N THR A 65 -6.73 2.60 1.49
CA THR A 65 -8.19 2.41 1.48
C THR A 65 -8.73 2.17 2.89
N GLN A 66 -8.07 1.34 3.69
CA GLN A 66 -8.48 1.06 5.07
C GLN A 66 -8.49 2.33 5.95
N VAL A 67 -7.46 3.18 5.85
CA VAL A 67 -7.41 4.46 6.59
C VAL A 67 -8.51 5.39 6.09
N THR A 68 -8.68 5.52 4.77
CA THR A 68 -9.70 6.39 4.17
C THR A 68 -11.12 5.98 4.59
N VAL A 69 -11.43 4.68 4.53
CA VAL A 69 -12.72 4.11 4.95
C VAL A 69 -12.97 4.38 6.44
N SER A 70 -11.96 4.21 7.28
CA SER A 70 -12.06 4.51 8.71
C SER A 70 -12.38 5.98 8.97
N THR A 71 -11.68 6.89 8.30
CA THR A 71 -11.92 8.34 8.41
C THR A 71 -13.30 8.73 7.91
N ALA A 72 -13.71 8.24 6.74
CA ALA A 72 -15.01 8.55 6.16
C ALA A 72 -16.17 8.09 7.06
N VAL A 73 -16.11 6.87 7.59
CA VAL A 73 -17.13 6.37 8.53
C VAL A 73 -17.15 7.20 9.81
N HIS A 74 -15.99 7.54 10.36
CA HIS A 74 -15.90 8.35 11.58
C HIS A 74 -16.51 9.74 11.37
N ASP A 75 -16.07 10.47 10.36
CA ASP A 75 -16.52 11.85 10.11
C ASP A 75 -17.99 11.89 9.70
N GLY A 76 -18.46 10.91 8.93
CA GLY A 76 -19.88 10.78 8.60
C GLY A 76 -20.75 10.55 9.84
N VAL A 77 -20.32 9.69 10.75
CA VAL A 77 -21.01 9.44 12.03
C VAL A 77 -20.99 10.68 12.94
N VAL A 78 -19.85 11.38 13.01
CA VAL A 78 -19.73 12.64 13.77
C VAL A 78 -20.67 13.71 13.20
N ARG A 79 -20.68 13.87 11.87
CA ARG A 79 -21.54 14.84 11.18
C ARG A 79 -23.02 14.53 11.40
N ALA A 80 -23.40 13.26 11.34
CA ALA A 80 -24.76 12.81 11.65
C ALA A 80 -25.13 13.09 13.12
N ALA A 81 -24.23 12.80 14.06
CA ALA A 81 -24.43 13.02 15.49
C ALA A 81 -24.52 14.50 15.88
N ARG A 82 -23.94 15.40 15.09
CA ARG A 82 -23.97 16.86 15.24
C ARG A 82 -25.15 17.54 14.57
N THR A 83 -25.92 16.82 13.78
CA THR A 83 -27.01 17.42 12.99
C THR A 83 -28.09 17.99 13.92
N PRO A 84 -28.56 19.24 13.72
CA PRO A 84 -29.60 19.84 14.55
C PRO A 84 -30.96 19.12 14.47
N PRO A 85 -31.85 19.31 15.45
CA PRO A 85 -33.24 18.86 15.37
C PRO A 85 -33.95 19.45 14.14
N GLY A 86 -34.62 18.60 13.36
CA GLY A 86 -35.29 19.00 12.11
C GLY A 86 -34.45 18.83 10.83
N GLY A 87 -33.17 18.46 10.96
CA GLY A 87 -32.33 18.05 9.83
C GLY A 87 -32.45 16.56 9.50
N TYR A 88 -31.72 16.12 8.47
CA TYR A 88 -31.66 14.71 8.04
C TYR A 88 -30.30 14.10 8.44
N PRO A 89 -30.10 13.67 9.70
CA PRO A 89 -28.79 13.31 10.23
C PRO A 89 -28.08 12.22 9.43
N LEU A 90 -28.83 11.20 8.98
CA LEU A 90 -28.26 10.11 8.19
C LEU A 90 -27.87 10.53 6.78
N VAL A 91 -28.64 11.44 6.16
CA VAL A 91 -28.36 11.95 4.81
C VAL A 91 -27.13 12.86 4.85
N GLU A 92 -27.06 13.76 5.82
CA GLU A 92 -25.93 14.68 6.00
C GLU A 92 -24.64 13.91 6.34
N GLY A 93 -24.70 12.93 7.25
CA GLY A 93 -23.55 12.08 7.56
C GLY A 93 -23.10 11.22 6.39
N ARG A 94 -24.05 10.69 5.60
CA ARG A 94 -23.72 9.91 4.41
C ARG A 94 -23.07 10.78 3.34
N HIS A 95 -23.58 11.99 3.12
CA HIS A 95 -23.02 12.94 2.16
C HIS A 95 -21.57 13.30 2.52
N GLU A 96 -21.28 13.54 3.80
CA GLU A 96 -19.92 13.79 4.29
C GLU A 96 -18.98 12.60 4.03
N ALA A 97 -19.39 11.40 4.43
CA ALA A 97 -18.60 10.19 4.25
C ALA A 97 -18.35 9.88 2.77
N VAL A 98 -19.37 10.00 1.92
CA VAL A 98 -19.25 9.82 0.47
C VAL A 98 -18.30 10.86 -0.13
N GLY A 99 -18.40 12.13 0.28
CA GLY A 99 -17.50 13.19 -0.16
C GLY A 99 -16.02 12.88 0.15
N ILE A 100 -15.74 12.33 1.33
CA ILE A 100 -14.38 11.91 1.71
C ILE A 100 -13.91 10.72 0.86
N LEU A 101 -14.76 9.70 0.68
CA LEU A 101 -14.43 8.52 -0.12
C LEU A 101 -14.16 8.89 -1.58
N GLU A 102 -15.02 9.71 -2.19
CA GLU A 102 -14.86 10.17 -3.57
C GLU A 102 -13.63 11.06 -3.75
N ALA A 103 -13.34 11.94 -2.78
CA ALA A 103 -12.14 12.79 -2.83
C ALA A 103 -10.84 11.97 -2.73
N ALA A 104 -10.81 10.89 -1.95
CA ALA A 104 -9.61 10.10 -1.71
C ALA A 104 -9.42 8.93 -2.68
N LEU A 105 -10.51 8.32 -3.16
CA LEU A 105 -10.48 7.10 -3.98
C LEU A 105 -10.98 7.34 -5.42
N GLY A 106 -11.59 8.50 -5.70
CA GLY A 106 -12.17 8.81 -7.00
C GLY A 106 -13.18 7.75 -7.45
N ARG A 107 -13.02 7.23 -8.67
CA ARG A 107 -13.92 6.21 -9.24
C ARG A 107 -13.92 4.90 -8.44
N SER A 108 -12.84 4.58 -7.71
CA SER A 108 -12.80 3.36 -6.90
C SER A 108 -13.62 3.46 -5.60
N ALA A 109 -14.20 4.63 -5.29
CA ALA A 109 -15.05 4.84 -4.11
C ALA A 109 -16.43 4.16 -4.21
N GLU A 110 -16.97 3.98 -5.42
CA GLU A 110 -18.33 3.50 -5.68
C GLU A 110 -18.74 2.27 -4.84
N PRO A 111 -17.99 1.15 -4.83
CA PRO A 111 -18.35 -0.01 -4.02
C PRO A 111 -18.34 0.28 -2.51
N TYR A 112 -17.49 1.20 -2.03
CA TYR A 112 -17.47 1.61 -0.63
C TYR A 112 -18.70 2.45 -0.28
N CYS A 113 -19.10 3.36 -1.17
CA CYS A 113 -20.30 4.19 -1.00
C CYS A 113 -21.60 3.36 -0.97
N GLU A 114 -21.66 2.27 -1.74
CA GLU A 114 -22.79 1.32 -1.73
C GLU A 114 -22.87 0.51 -0.44
N ASN A 115 -21.73 0.14 0.14
CA ASN A 115 -21.66 -0.67 1.37
C ASN A 115 -21.63 0.16 2.65
N LEU A 116 -21.56 1.50 2.56
CA LEU A 116 -21.64 2.40 3.70
C LEU A 116 -23.06 2.39 4.30
N ARG A 117 -23.15 2.02 5.57
CA ARG A 117 -24.40 2.00 6.33
C ARG A 117 -24.31 2.92 7.54
N LEU A 118 -25.30 3.77 7.70
CA LEU A 118 -25.46 4.66 8.86
C LEU A 118 -26.84 4.43 9.46
N HIS A 119 -26.87 4.25 10.78
CA HIS A 119 -28.08 3.93 11.53
C HIS A 119 -28.18 4.80 12.78
N LEU A 120 -29.39 5.29 13.06
CA LEU A 120 -29.70 5.85 14.36
C LEU A 120 -29.88 4.69 15.35
N VAL A 121 -29.31 4.84 16.54
CA VAL A 121 -29.49 3.88 17.65
C VAL A 121 -30.18 4.62 18.79
N PRO A 122 -31.53 4.73 18.78
CA PRO A 122 -32.27 5.53 19.75
C PRO A 122 -32.01 5.09 21.19
N GLN A 123 -31.91 3.77 21.41
CA GLN A 123 -31.62 3.15 22.71
C GLN A 123 -30.30 3.64 23.32
N ARG A 124 -29.30 3.93 22.49
CA ARG A 124 -27.98 4.43 22.91
C ARG A 124 -27.81 5.92 22.68
N ARG A 125 -28.85 6.61 22.21
CA ARG A 125 -28.88 8.05 21.94
C ARG A 125 -27.72 8.48 21.05
N GLY A 126 -27.48 7.73 19.97
CA GLY A 126 -26.33 7.95 19.12
C GLY A 126 -26.54 7.48 17.70
N VAL A 127 -25.51 7.71 16.89
CA VAL A 127 -25.41 7.28 15.51
C VAL A 127 -24.32 6.21 15.45
N TYR A 128 -24.61 5.14 14.73
CA TYR A 128 -23.66 4.08 14.42
C TYR A 128 -23.45 4.03 12.92
N GLY A 129 -22.21 3.90 12.50
CA GLY A 129 -21.82 3.73 11.11
C GLY A 129 -20.94 2.51 10.95
N GLU A 130 -21.13 1.82 9.84
CA GLU A 130 -20.31 0.69 9.45
C GLU A 130 -20.09 0.67 7.94
N LEU A 131 -18.93 0.16 7.55
CA LEU A 131 -18.59 -0.12 6.18
C LEU A 131 -17.79 -1.42 6.17
N GLU A 132 -18.27 -2.39 5.42
CA GLU A 132 -17.56 -3.64 5.18
C GLU A 132 -17.59 -3.95 3.69
N TYR A 133 -16.40 -4.06 3.09
CA TYR A 133 -16.25 -4.42 1.68
C TYR A 133 -15.09 -5.40 1.53
N SER A 134 -15.29 -6.43 0.72
CA SER A 134 -14.23 -7.40 0.41
C SER A 134 -13.96 -7.40 -1.08
N HIS A 135 -12.68 -7.41 -1.44
CA HIS A 135 -12.23 -7.56 -2.81
C HIS A 135 -11.08 -8.57 -2.89
N THR A 136 -10.75 -9.03 -4.09
CA THR A 136 -9.69 -10.03 -4.29
C THR A 136 -8.52 -9.37 -5.01
N ALA A 137 -7.35 -9.38 -4.37
CA ALA A 137 -6.09 -8.96 -4.96
C ALA A 137 -5.41 -10.17 -5.62
N PHE A 138 -5.00 -10.01 -6.89
CA PHE A 138 -4.24 -11.04 -7.58
C PHE A 138 -2.92 -11.31 -6.83
N LEU A 139 -2.63 -12.59 -6.56
CA LEU A 139 -1.52 -13.13 -5.74
C LEU A 139 -1.60 -12.92 -4.22
N LEU A 140 -2.34 -11.94 -3.69
CA LEU A 140 -2.46 -11.74 -2.23
C LEU A 140 -3.77 -12.28 -1.64
N GLY A 141 -4.73 -12.69 -2.48
CA GLY A 141 -5.97 -13.30 -2.04
C GLY A 141 -7.04 -12.29 -1.65
N ARG A 142 -7.97 -12.69 -0.78
CA ARG A 142 -9.10 -11.84 -0.37
C ARG A 142 -8.64 -10.80 0.66
N MET A 143 -8.90 -9.54 0.35
CA MET A 143 -8.73 -8.40 1.25
C MET A 143 -10.11 -7.91 1.68
N THR A 144 -10.20 -7.49 2.94
CA THR A 144 -11.43 -6.95 3.50
C THR A 144 -11.13 -5.63 4.18
N GLU A 145 -11.77 -4.58 3.71
CA GLU A 145 -11.80 -3.29 4.39
C GLU A 145 -13.01 -3.27 5.33
N LYS A 146 -12.76 -2.97 6.60
CA LYS A 146 -13.80 -2.89 7.62
C LYS A 146 -13.57 -1.71 8.54
N ALA A 147 -14.58 -0.88 8.68
CA ALA A 147 -14.60 0.19 9.67
C ALA A 147 -15.97 0.27 10.33
N SER A 148 -15.97 0.63 11.60
CA SER A 148 -17.17 1.01 12.31
C SER A 148 -16.87 2.17 13.25
N SER A 149 -17.88 3.01 13.47
CA SER A 149 -17.80 4.11 14.41
C SER A 149 -19.14 4.30 15.11
N PHE A 150 -19.08 4.73 16.37
CA PHE A 150 -20.24 5.09 17.15
C PHE A 150 -19.99 6.46 17.76
N GLN A 151 -20.93 7.37 17.56
CA GLN A 151 -20.91 8.68 18.21
C GLN A 151 -22.25 8.92 18.90
N ARG A 152 -22.17 9.35 20.16
CA ARG A 152 -23.36 9.83 20.87
C ARG A 152 -23.82 11.14 20.21
N ALA A 153 -25.12 11.32 20.03
CA ALA A 153 -25.65 12.56 19.49
C ALA A 153 -25.23 13.74 20.39
N GLU A 154 -24.59 14.76 19.82
CA GLU A 154 -24.01 15.87 20.61
C GLU A 154 -25.08 16.76 21.25
N GLN A 155 -26.34 16.62 20.79
CA GLN A 155 -27.55 17.18 21.40
C GLN A 155 -27.71 16.82 22.90
N PHE A 156 -26.97 15.82 23.41
CA PHE A 156 -27.01 15.40 24.81
C PHE A 156 -25.91 16.00 25.71
N TYR A 157 -24.90 16.69 25.17
CA TYR A 157 -23.90 17.35 26.02
C TYR A 157 -24.48 18.67 26.55
N GLY A 158 -25.23 18.60 27.67
CA GLY A 158 -25.68 19.78 28.43
C GLY A 158 -27.19 19.88 28.73
N GLY A 159 -28.03 18.95 28.28
CA GLY A 159 -29.47 18.93 28.55
C GLY A 159 -29.92 17.74 29.38
N GLY A 160 -30.87 17.95 30.32
CA GLY A 160 -31.62 16.86 30.96
C GLY A 160 -32.36 16.01 29.92
N PRO A 161 -32.84 14.80 30.26
CA PRO A 161 -33.56 13.95 29.31
C PRO A 161 -34.69 14.78 28.69
N ILE A 162 -34.59 15.05 27.39
CA ILE A 162 -35.63 15.78 26.67
C ILE A 162 -36.88 14.93 26.83
N GLY A 163 -37.83 15.42 27.62
CA GLY A 163 -39.17 14.85 27.79
C GLY A 163 -40.02 15.03 26.53
N GLY A 164 -39.40 14.91 25.36
CA GLY A 164 -40.03 14.72 24.08
C GLY A 164 -39.70 13.30 23.65
N THR A 165 -40.73 12.46 23.65
CA THR A 165 -40.66 11.10 23.15
C THR A 165 -40.16 11.12 21.71
N TRP A 166 -38.99 10.54 21.46
CA TRP A 166 -38.55 10.10 20.12
C TRP A 166 -39.54 9.08 19.50
N GLU A 167 -40.55 8.67 20.27
CA GLU A 167 -41.66 7.77 19.92
C GLU A 167 -42.95 8.48 19.47
N GLY A 168 -43.00 9.82 19.37
CA GLY A 168 -44.30 10.52 19.21
C GLY A 168 -44.42 11.64 18.18
N GLU A 169 -43.34 12.12 17.57
CA GLU A 169 -43.46 13.02 16.41
C GLU A 169 -43.11 12.25 15.17
N HIS A 170 -44.09 12.15 14.26
CA HIS A 170 -43.87 11.75 12.87
C HIS A 170 -42.62 12.46 12.35
N MET A 171 -41.52 11.72 12.26
CA MET A 171 -40.38 12.13 11.50
C MET A 171 -40.86 12.20 10.04
N PRO A 172 -40.71 13.33 9.32
CA PRO A 172 -41.28 13.52 7.97
C PRO A 172 -40.60 12.68 6.87
N TRP A 173 -40.04 11.53 7.22
CA TRP A 173 -39.34 10.61 6.33
C TRP A 173 -39.66 9.12 6.60
N GLU A 174 -40.82 8.84 7.21
CA GLU A 174 -41.52 7.58 6.90
C GLU A 174 -42.13 7.64 5.49
#